data_AF-A0A7Y9LKH5-F1
#
_entry.id   AF-A0A7Y9LKH5-F1
#
_cell.length_a   1.000
_cell.length_b   1.000
_cell.length_c   1.000
_cell.angle_alpha   90.00
_cell.angle_beta   90.00
_cell.angle_gamma   90.00
#
_symmetry.space_group_name_H-M   'P 1'
#
loop_
_entity.id
_entity.type
_entity.pdbx_description
1 polymer ?
#
loop_
_entity_poly.entity_id
_entity_poly.type
_entity_poly.pdbx_seq_one_letter_code
_entity_poly.pdbx_strand_id
1 'polypeptide(L)'
;MSAFAAATGIDIVHVPCKGAGTAIQDLIAGRVDMMVTGLLGLKDHIAAKRMILLATTGQSRTPATPDVPSVSEAAGIPDYAVDSWQAIFAPAGLAGIHRQGPAPAGRHCRPHQEMTSNPFAE
;
A
#
# COMPACT_ATOMS: atom_id res chain seq x y z
N MET A 1 17.87 -2.54 -1.89
CA MET A 1 17.68 -2.87 -3.32
C MET A 1 16.19 -3.07 -3.52
N SER A 2 15.52 -2.31 -4.41
CA SER A 2 14.05 -2.35 -4.52
C SER A 2 13.58 -3.70 -5.05
N ALA A 3 12.72 -4.40 -4.32
CA ALA A 3 12.15 -5.69 -4.72
C ALA A 3 11.46 -5.63 -6.10
N PHE A 4 10.92 -4.46 -6.45
CA PHE A 4 10.32 -4.18 -7.75
C PHE A 4 11.32 -4.27 -8.92
N ALA A 5 12.51 -3.67 -8.81
CA ALA A 5 13.53 -3.72 -9.86
C ALA A 5 14.00 -5.16 -10.10
N ALA A 6 14.21 -5.90 -9.01
CA ALA A 6 14.61 -7.31 -9.08
C ALA A 6 13.53 -8.20 -9.72
N ALA A 7 12.25 -7.95 -9.42
CA ALA A 7 11.15 -8.75 -9.96
C ALA A 7 10.82 -8.44 -11.43
N THR A 8 10.94 -7.18 -11.84
CA THR A 8 10.58 -6.74 -13.19
C THR A 8 11.74 -6.77 -14.18
N GLY A 9 12.98 -6.88 -13.69
CA GLY A 9 14.18 -6.88 -14.55
C GLY A 9 14.49 -5.52 -15.19
N ILE A 10 13.84 -4.45 -14.74
CA ILE A 10 14.07 -3.10 -15.25
C ILE A 10 15.25 -2.44 -14.54
N ASP A 11 15.98 -1.62 -15.28
CA ASP A 11 17.06 -0.81 -14.73
C ASP A 11 16.50 0.51 -14.17
N ILE A 12 16.43 0.61 -12.84
CA ILE A 12 15.98 1.80 -12.13
C ILE A 12 16.90 2.12 -10.96
N VAL A 13 17.14 3.40 -10.73
CA VAL A 13 17.94 3.88 -9.60
C VAL A 13 17.05 4.11 -8.40
N HIS A 14 17.34 3.42 -7.28
CA HIS A 14 16.65 3.68 -6.03
C HIS A 14 17.17 4.97 -5.38
N VAL A 15 16.32 6.00 -5.31
CA VAL A 15 16.60 7.25 -4.59
C VAL A 15 16.01 7.18 -3.17
N PRO A 16 16.84 7.05 -2.12
CA PRO A 16 16.34 6.96 -0.74
C PRO A 16 15.85 8.32 -0.26
N CYS A 17 14.57 8.37 0.15
CA CYS A 17 13.95 9.58 0.69
C CYS A 17 13.84 9.49 2.21
N LYS A 18 13.92 10.64 2.91
CA LYS A 18 13.75 10.71 4.37
C LYS A 18 12.31 10.41 4.84
N GLY A 19 11.37 10.29 3.92
CA GLY A 19 9.99 9.87 4.15
C GLY A 19 9.13 10.00 2.89
N ALA A 20 7.86 9.59 3.00
CA ALA A 20 6.90 9.64 1.89
C ALA A 20 6.61 11.08 1.43
N GLY A 21 6.51 12.03 2.37
CA GLY A 21 6.24 13.44 2.04
C GLY A 21 7.30 14.06 1.13
N THR A 22 8.59 13.82 1.42
CA THR A 22 9.69 14.28 0.57
C THR A 22 9.66 13.62 -0.82
N ALA A 23 9.34 12.33 -0.88
CA ALA A 23 9.29 11.60 -2.15
C ALA A 23 8.14 12.09 -3.07
N ILE A 24 6.97 12.42 -2.49
CA ILE A 24 5.84 13.01 -3.22
C ILE A 24 6.22 14.36 -3.82
N GLN A 25 6.90 15.22 -3.06
CA GLN A 25 7.33 16.53 -3.56
C GLN A 25 8.36 16.40 -4.68
N ASP A 26 9.32 15.47 -4.56
CA ASP A 26 10.30 15.21 -5.61
C ASP A 26 9.66 14.65 -6.89
N LEU A 27 8.62 13.81 -6.77
CA LEU A 27 7.86 13.31 -7.91
C LEU A 27 7.07 14.44 -8.61
N ILE A 28 6.37 15.27 -7.84
CA ILE A 28 5.61 16.41 -8.40
C ILE A 28 6.54 17.44 -9.04
N ALA A 29 7.73 17.65 -8.47
CA ALA A 29 8.75 18.54 -9.00
C ALA A 29 9.51 17.95 -10.21
N GLY A 30 9.27 16.68 -10.57
CA GLY A 30 9.93 16.01 -11.69
C GLY A 30 11.40 15.65 -11.43
N ARG A 31 11.83 15.55 -10.16
CA ARG A 31 13.19 15.12 -9.80
C ARG A 31 13.34 13.60 -9.82
N VAL A 32 12.24 12.88 -9.67
CA VAL A 32 12.17 11.42 -9.81
C VAL A 32 11.01 11.07 -10.74
N ASP A 33 11.20 10.09 -11.60
CA ASP A 33 10.19 9.71 -12.61
C ASP A 33 9.05 8.86 -12.04
N MET A 34 9.35 8.07 -11.00
CA MET A 34 8.39 7.18 -10.36
C MET A 34 8.70 6.93 -8.89
N MET A 35 7.67 6.51 -8.16
CA MET A 35 7.76 6.15 -6.76
C MET A 35 6.90 4.91 -6.49
N VAL A 36 7.45 3.97 -5.71
CA VAL A 36 6.69 2.84 -5.13
C VAL A 36 6.45 3.16 -3.67
N THR A 37 5.18 3.37 -3.30
CA THR A 37 4.79 3.73 -1.93
C THR A 37 3.37 3.25 -1.63
N GLY A 38 2.99 3.24 -0.35
CA GLY A 38 1.61 2.98 0.06
C GLY A 38 0.64 4.06 -0.43
N LEU A 39 -0.62 3.67 -0.66
CA LEU A 39 -1.68 4.53 -1.22
C LEU A 39 -2.21 5.59 -0.23
N LEU A 40 -1.96 5.40 1.08
CA LEU A 40 -2.40 6.31 2.14
C LEU A 40 -1.84 7.71 1.91
N GLY A 41 -2.74 8.71 1.89
CA GLY A 41 -2.37 10.11 1.71
C GLY A 41 -2.11 10.54 0.26
N LEU A 42 -2.27 9.65 -0.73
CA LEU A 42 -2.07 9.99 -2.15
C LEU A 42 -3.34 10.36 -2.92
N LYS A 43 -4.52 10.04 -2.37
CA LYS A 43 -5.82 10.20 -3.06
C LYS A 43 -6.02 11.62 -3.61
N ASP A 44 -5.73 12.64 -2.81
CA ASP A 44 -5.93 14.04 -3.23
C ASP A 44 -4.98 14.46 -4.35
N HIS A 45 -3.74 13.93 -4.36
CA HIS A 45 -2.79 14.22 -5.43
C HIS A 45 -3.14 13.52 -6.75
N ILE A 46 -3.68 12.30 -6.67
CA ILE A 46 -4.19 11.54 -7.82
C ILE A 46 -5.44 12.23 -8.38
N ALA A 47 -6.39 12.60 -7.51
CA ALA A 47 -7.61 13.30 -7.91
C ALA A 47 -7.31 14.67 -8.56
N ALA A 48 -6.33 15.39 -8.04
CA ALA A 48 -5.84 16.64 -8.62
C ALA A 48 -4.99 16.45 -9.90
N LYS A 49 -4.81 15.22 -10.39
CA LYS A 49 -4.00 14.86 -11.57
C LYS A 49 -2.56 15.37 -11.50
N ARG A 50 -2.03 15.57 -10.30
CA ARG A 50 -0.61 15.96 -10.09
C ARG A 50 0.33 14.77 -10.21
N MET A 51 -0.20 13.56 -10.04
CA MET A 51 0.50 12.29 -10.21
C MET A 51 -0.50 11.25 -10.71
N ILE A 52 -0.01 10.18 -11.33
CA ILE A 52 -0.84 9.11 -11.88
C ILE A 52 -0.50 7.82 -11.13
N LEU A 53 -1.53 7.12 -10.66
CA LEU A 53 -1.38 5.79 -10.09
C LEU A 53 -1.36 4.75 -11.22
N LEU A 54 -0.18 4.17 -11.48
CA LEU A 54 0.02 3.25 -12.60
C LEU A 54 -0.40 1.81 -12.28
N ALA A 55 -0.02 1.31 -11.10
CA ALA A 55 -0.32 -0.03 -10.64
C ALA A 55 -0.32 -0.10 -9.10
N THR A 56 -1.04 -1.06 -8.52
CA THR A 56 -0.95 -1.43 -7.11
C THR A 56 0.01 -2.60 -6.91
N THR A 57 0.65 -2.70 -5.74
CA THR A 57 1.60 -3.78 -5.44
C THR A 57 0.97 -5.00 -4.77
N GLY A 58 -0.33 -4.94 -4.45
CA GLY A 58 -1.08 -6.08 -3.92
C GLY A 58 -1.33 -7.14 -4.98
N GLN A 59 -1.81 -8.30 -4.55
CA GLN A 59 -1.99 -9.46 -5.45
C GLN A 59 -3.04 -9.21 -6.55
N SER A 60 -4.07 -8.42 -6.24
CA SER A 60 -5.17 -8.07 -7.14
C SER A 60 -5.65 -6.64 -6.92
N ARG A 61 -6.57 -6.19 -7.77
CA ARG A 61 -7.21 -4.87 -7.66
C ARG A 61 -8.01 -4.75 -6.38
N THR A 62 -7.98 -3.56 -5.77
CA THR A 62 -8.76 -3.29 -4.56
C THR A 62 -10.02 -2.49 -4.89
N PRO A 63 -11.10 -2.57 -4.09
CA PRO A 63 -12.29 -1.74 -4.28
C PRO A 63 -12.01 -0.23 -4.24
N ALA A 64 -10.91 0.18 -3.60
CA ALA A 64 -10.48 1.58 -3.56
C ALA A 64 -9.86 2.06 -4.88
N THR A 65 -9.42 1.14 -5.74
CA THR A 65 -8.76 1.43 -7.03
C THR A 65 -9.16 0.37 -8.08
N PRO A 66 -10.45 0.26 -8.43
CA PRO A 66 -10.93 -0.80 -9.33
C PRO A 66 -10.36 -0.66 -10.75
N ASP A 67 -10.09 0.57 -11.19
CA ASP A 67 -9.58 0.85 -12.54
C ASP A 67 -8.07 0.67 -12.67
N VAL A 68 -7.35 0.54 -11.55
CA VAL A 68 -5.88 0.39 -11.54
C VAL A 68 -5.49 -1.08 -11.40
N PRO A 69 -4.67 -1.64 -12.32
CA PRO A 69 -4.18 -3.02 -12.23
C PRO A 69 -3.22 -3.22 -11.06
N SER A 70 -3.05 -4.48 -10.65
CA SER A 70 -1.88 -4.85 -9.85
C SER A 70 -0.63 -4.94 -10.73
N VAL A 71 0.56 -4.88 -10.12
CA VAL A 71 1.83 -5.15 -10.83
C VAL A 71 1.84 -6.58 -11.37
N SER A 72 1.26 -7.54 -10.65
CA SER A 72 1.09 -8.92 -11.12
C SER A 72 0.30 -8.97 -12.44
N GLU A 73 -0.81 -8.23 -12.53
CA GLU A 73 -1.62 -8.11 -13.75
C GLU A 73 -0.92 -7.31 -14.86
N ALA A 74 -0.32 -6.16 -14.53
CA ALA A 74 0.22 -5.22 -15.51
C ALA A 74 1.57 -5.66 -16.11
N ALA A 75 2.45 -6.23 -15.29
CA ALA A 75 3.77 -6.70 -15.70
C ALA A 75 3.78 -8.21 -16.03
N GLY A 76 2.67 -8.92 -15.80
CA GLY A 76 2.57 -10.35 -16.05
C GLY A 76 3.53 -11.17 -15.17
N ILE A 77 3.73 -10.75 -13.92
CA ILE A 77 4.60 -11.42 -12.94
C ILE A 77 3.70 -12.16 -11.95
N PRO A 78 3.46 -13.47 -12.16
CA PRO A 78 2.63 -14.25 -11.25
C PRO A 78 3.20 -14.18 -9.84
N ASP A 79 2.33 -14.07 -8.84
CA ASP A 79 2.68 -14.02 -7.41
C ASP A 79 3.46 -12.79 -6.94
N TYR A 80 3.63 -11.75 -7.76
CA TYR A 80 4.15 -10.48 -7.27
C TYR A 80 3.13 -9.81 -6.34
N ALA A 81 3.37 -9.92 -5.04
CA ALA A 81 2.59 -9.28 -3.99
C ALA A 81 3.52 -8.66 -2.95
N VAL A 82 3.46 -7.33 -2.83
CA VAL A 82 4.19 -6.55 -1.82
C VAL A 82 3.19 -5.61 -1.17
N ASP A 83 2.60 -6.06 -0.07
CA ASP A 83 1.65 -5.28 0.71
C ASP A 83 2.30 -4.65 1.94
N SER A 84 2.00 -3.37 2.16
CA SER A 84 2.37 -2.66 3.37
C SER A 84 1.30 -2.86 4.45
N TRP A 85 1.69 -3.33 5.62
CA TRP A 85 0.83 -3.41 6.80
C TRP A 85 1.26 -2.38 7.85
N GLN A 86 0.30 -1.89 8.62
CA GLN A 86 0.56 -1.07 9.80
C GLN A 86 0.12 -1.84 11.04
N ALA A 87 0.88 -1.70 12.13
CA ALA A 87 0.50 -2.23 13.43
C ALA A 87 0.67 -1.20 14.53
N ILE A 88 -0.09 -1.41 15.60
CA ILE A 88 -0.04 -0.61 16.81
C ILE A 88 0.67 -1.44 17.87
N PHE A 89 1.73 -0.88 18.45
CA PHE A 89 2.46 -1.48 19.55
C PHE A 89 2.14 -0.74 20.85
N ALA A 90 2.00 -1.48 21.94
CA ALA A 90 1.80 -0.92 23.27
C ALA A 90 2.76 -1.59 24.27
N PRO A 91 3.17 -0.90 25.35
CA PRO A 91 3.98 -1.49 26.40
C PRO A 91 3.32 -2.75 26.97
N ALA A 92 4.15 -3.75 27.29
CA ALA A 92 3.68 -4.94 27.97
C ALA A 92 3.06 -4.55 29.34
N GLY A 93 1.78 -4.87 29.53
CA GLY A 93 1.08 -4.61 30.79
C GLY A 93 0.14 -3.39 30.81
N LEU A 94 -0.12 -2.75 29.66
CA LEU A 94 -1.14 -1.69 29.59
C LEU A 94 -2.54 -2.27 29.92
N ALA A 95 -3.00 -2.04 31.14
CA ALA A 95 -4.34 -2.42 31.58
C ALA A 95 -5.38 -1.64 30.77
N GLY A 96 -6.24 -2.35 30.05
CA GLY A 96 -7.30 -1.75 29.22
C GLY A 96 -7.20 -2.06 27.72
N ILE A 97 -6.07 -2.58 27.22
CA ILE A 97 -6.10 -3.28 25.93
C ILE A 97 -6.73 -4.64 26.20
N HIS A 98 -8.01 -4.80 25.84
CA HIS A 98 -8.59 -6.12 25.67
C HIS A 98 -7.76 -6.81 24.59
N ARG A 99 -6.75 -7.58 24.99
CA ARG A 99 -6.04 -8.46 24.08
C ARG A 99 -7.12 -9.35 23.49
N GLN A 100 -7.47 -9.15 22.23
CA GLN A 100 -8.08 -10.23 21.49
C GLN A 100 -7.00 -11.30 21.46
N GLY A 101 -7.10 -12.28 22.37
CA GLY A 101 -6.34 -13.51 22.25
C GLY A 101 -6.62 -14.15 20.89
N PRO A 102 -5.86 -15.18 20.49
CA PRO A 102 -6.18 -15.93 19.27
C PRO A 102 -7.67 -16.26 19.30
N ALA A 103 -8.41 -15.74 18.33
CA ALA A 103 -9.86 -15.89 18.28
C ALA A 103 -10.18 -17.39 18.39
N PRO A 104 -11.11 -17.80 19.27
CA PRO A 104 -11.53 -19.20 19.31
C PRO A 104 -12.00 -19.59 17.92
N ALA A 105 -11.36 -20.61 17.35
CA ALA A 105 -11.67 -21.15 16.03
C ALA A 105 -13.18 -21.44 15.95
N GLY A 106 -13.94 -20.58 15.28
CA GLY A 106 -15.39 -20.75 15.17
C GLY A 106 -16.24 -19.49 15.08
N ARG A 107 -15.69 -18.28 15.24
CA ARG A 107 -16.44 -17.04 14.94
C ARG A 107 -15.74 -16.26 13.82
N HIS A 108 -16.36 -16.32 12.65
CA HIS A 108 -16.06 -15.59 11.41
C HIS A 108 -14.90 -14.61 11.52
N CYS A 109 -13.69 -15.06 11.17
CA CYS A 109 -12.68 -14.15 10.66
C CYS A 109 -13.30 -13.47 9.44
N ARG A 110 -13.69 -12.21 9.58
CA ARG A 110 -14.09 -11.41 8.44
C ARG A 110 -12.92 -11.38 7.46
N PRO A 111 -13.13 -11.77 6.19
CA PRO A 111 -12.06 -11.75 5.21
C PRO A 111 -11.49 -10.33 5.09
N HIS A 112 -10.21 -10.22 4.74
CA HIS A 112 -9.44 -8.98 4.57
C HIS A 112 -10.19 -7.86 3.81
N GLN A 113 -11.17 -8.24 2.98
CA GLN A 113 -12.05 -7.35 2.23
C GLN A 113 -12.91 -6.42 3.11
N GLU A 114 -13.36 -6.85 4.29
CA GLU A 114 -14.22 -6.03 5.18
C GLU A 114 -13.45 -4.99 6.02
N MET A 115 -12.11 -5.04 6.06
CA MET A 115 -11.31 -4.05 6.77
C MET A 115 -11.09 -2.77 5.94
N THR A 116 -11.50 -2.81 4.66
CA THR A 116 -11.41 -1.68 3.72
C THR A 116 -12.70 -0.87 3.60
N SER A 117 -13.81 -1.30 4.22
CA SER A 117 -15.01 -0.47 4.30
C SER A 117 -14.81 0.62 5.36
N ASN A 118 -14.57 1.83 4.88
CA ASN A 118 -14.48 3.05 5.67
C ASN A 118 -15.79 3.26 6.48
N PRO A 119 -15.77 3.22 7.82
CA PRO A 119 -16.95 3.54 8.62
C PRO A 119 -17.27 5.04 8.66
N PHE A 120 -16.53 5.88 7.92
CA PHE A 120 -16.76 7.32 7.77
C PHE A 120 -17.26 7.71 6.37
N ALA A 121 -18.00 6.83 5.69
CA ALA A 121 -18.73 7.18 4.48
C ALA A 121 -20.19 7.51 4.82
N GLU A 122 -20.39 8.67 5.45
CA GLU A 122 -21.58 9.53 5.36
C GLU A 122 -21.11 10.99 5.27
#